data_AF-A0A0F8YXH2-F1
#
_entry.id   AF-A0A0F8YXH2-F1
#
_cell.length_a   1.000
_cell.length_b   1.000
_cell.length_c   1.000
_cell.angle_alpha   90.00
_cell.angle_beta   90.00
_cell.angle_gamma   90.00
#
_symmetry.space_group_name_H-M   'P 1'
#
loop_
_entity.id
_entity.type
_entity.pdbx_description
1 polymer ?
#
loop_
_entity_poly.entity_id
_entity_poly.type
_entity_poly.pdbx_seq_one_letter_code
_entity_poly.pdbx_strand_id
1 'polypeptide(L)'
;MVTCTSPLDLAIKEQKSSKIVLVNPNNRKPNPLSAIEPPIWLGMIASTMDCVVVDAEAENLSVWDTVERVLRYDPDKVIIVVMGANPSASSTPKMPIARKVAELLESTKIPVLLTGLHPQAVDEFWHTWHWDGYEQTPPVAWDKLPMGTYRAHNWHCLGKPR
;
A
#
# COMPACT_ATOMS: atom_id res chain seq x y z
N MET A 1 4.40 -12.77 32.37
CA MET A 1 5.02 -12.29 31.12
C MET A 1 3.94 -11.54 30.36
N VAL A 2 3.94 -10.21 30.46
CA VAL A 2 3.04 -9.37 29.67
C VAL A 2 3.70 -9.25 28.30
N THR A 3 3.12 -9.90 27.29
CA THR A 3 3.53 -9.70 25.90
C THR A 3 3.15 -8.26 25.54
N CYS A 4 4.14 -7.42 25.26
CA CYS A 4 3.93 -6.14 24.60
C CYS A 4 3.34 -6.40 23.22
N THR A 5 2.01 -6.50 23.11
CA THR A 5 1.32 -6.23 21.85
C THR A 5 1.44 -4.73 21.65
N SER A 6 2.19 -4.34 20.63
CA SER A 6 2.32 -2.92 20.32
C SER A 6 0.95 -2.39 19.88
N PRO A 7 0.64 -1.09 20.05
CA PRO A 7 -0.63 -0.52 19.60
C PRO A 7 -0.91 -0.71 18.09
N LEU A 8 0.07 -1.16 17.30
CA LEU A 8 -0.07 -1.48 15.87
C LEU A 8 -0.83 -2.80 15.62
N ASP A 9 -0.91 -3.70 16.61
CA ASP A 9 -1.57 -5.01 16.43
C ASP A 9 -3.11 -4.92 16.40
N LEU A 10 -3.69 -3.73 16.68
CA LEU A 10 -5.13 -3.56 16.91
C LEU A 10 -5.92 -2.96 15.73
N ALA A 11 -5.30 -2.67 14.59
CA ALA A 11 -5.99 -1.95 13.50
C ALA A 11 -6.15 -2.73 12.17
N ILE A 12 -5.51 -3.89 12.03
CA ILE A 12 -5.48 -4.60 10.74
C ILE A 12 -6.31 -5.86 10.86
N LYS A 13 -7.39 -5.95 10.07
CA LYS A 13 -8.13 -7.18 9.90
C LYS A 13 -7.19 -8.20 9.27
N GLU A 14 -6.88 -9.31 9.95
CA GLU A 14 -6.05 -10.36 9.37
C GLU A 14 -6.66 -10.83 8.04
N GLN A 15 -5.95 -10.56 6.95
CA GLN A 15 -6.30 -11.02 5.62
C GLN A 15 -5.85 -12.48 5.47
N LYS A 16 -6.65 -13.29 4.76
CA LYS A 16 -6.25 -14.65 4.38
C LYS A 16 -4.93 -14.56 3.60
N SER A 17 -3.97 -15.42 3.93
CA SER A 17 -2.69 -15.47 3.20
C SER A 17 -2.93 -15.73 1.71
N SER A 18 -2.16 -15.01 0.87
CA SER A 18 -2.17 -15.13 -0.58
C SER A 18 -0.74 -14.98 -1.10
N LYS A 19 -0.50 -15.53 -2.29
CA LYS A 19 0.82 -15.52 -2.94
C LYS A 19 1.20 -14.17 -3.54
N ILE A 20 0.27 -13.23 -3.63
CA ILE A 20 0.51 -11.89 -4.17
C ILE A 20 0.28 -10.86 -3.07
N VAL A 21 1.23 -9.95 -2.89
CA VAL A 21 1.08 -8.81 -1.97
C VAL A 21 1.09 -7.50 -2.76
N LEU A 22 0.01 -6.73 -2.65
CA LEU A 22 -0.11 -5.37 -3.15
C LEU A 22 0.30 -4.39 -2.06
N VAL A 23 1.16 -3.44 -2.40
CA VAL A 23 1.72 -2.48 -1.44
C VAL A 23 1.36 -1.05 -1.83
N ASN A 24 0.72 -0.29 -0.95
CA ASN A 24 0.71 1.18 -1.02
C ASN A 24 1.94 1.67 -0.24
N PRO A 25 3.01 2.15 -0.91
CA PRO A 25 4.25 2.50 -0.23
C PRO A 25 4.11 3.83 0.51
N ASN A 26 4.74 3.90 1.67
CA ASN A 26 4.89 5.12 2.45
C ASN A 26 6.19 5.07 3.27
N ASN A 27 6.72 6.25 3.59
CA ASN A 27 7.84 6.41 4.52
C ASN A 27 7.68 7.66 5.40
N ARG A 28 6.57 8.38 5.25
CA ARG A 28 6.22 9.47 6.16
C ARG A 28 5.65 8.84 7.41
N LYS A 29 6.04 9.34 8.58
CA LYS A 29 5.26 9.18 9.80
C LYS A 29 4.34 10.38 9.90
N PRO A 30 3.15 10.35 9.28
CA PRO A 30 2.24 11.49 9.28
C PRO A 30 1.97 11.92 10.73
N ASN A 31 1.83 13.23 10.94
CA ASN A 31 1.34 13.76 12.21
C ASN A 31 0.03 13.02 12.56
N PRO A 32 -0.25 12.67 13.84
CA PRO A 32 -1.49 11.99 14.22
C PRO A 32 -2.79 12.65 13.73
N LEU A 33 -2.75 13.93 13.37
CA LEU A 33 -3.89 14.68 12.83
C LEU A 33 -3.92 14.74 11.30
N SER A 34 -2.88 14.31 10.60
CA SER A 34 -2.85 14.27 9.14
C SER A 34 -3.94 13.35 8.60
N ALA A 35 -4.52 13.79 7.49
CA ALA A 35 -5.41 12.97 6.67
C ALA A 35 -4.63 11.80 6.05
N ILE A 36 -5.31 10.66 5.96
CA ILE A 36 -4.84 9.46 5.27
C ILE A 36 -6.08 8.89 4.58
N GLU A 37 -6.09 8.92 3.26
CA GLU A 37 -7.23 8.46 2.47
C GLU A 37 -7.02 7.02 1.99
N PRO A 38 -8.10 6.25 1.83
CA PRO A 38 -8.00 4.93 1.22
C PRO A 38 -7.34 5.00 -0.17
N PRO A 39 -6.36 4.14 -0.47
CA PRO A 39 -5.70 4.11 -1.78
C PRO A 39 -6.63 3.44 -2.81
N ILE A 40 -7.60 4.19 -3.34
CA ILE A 40 -8.67 3.69 -4.21
C ILE A 40 -8.17 2.80 -5.34
N TRP A 41 -7.10 3.23 -6.01
CA TRP A 41 -6.49 2.48 -7.12
C TRP A 41 -5.91 1.14 -6.70
N LEU A 42 -5.24 1.09 -5.55
CA LEU A 42 -4.78 -0.18 -5.00
C LEU A 42 -5.98 -1.07 -4.69
N GLY A 43 -7.04 -0.52 -4.09
CA GLY A 43 -8.25 -1.29 -3.77
C GLY A 43 -8.97 -1.81 -5.01
N MET A 44 -8.95 -1.08 -6.12
CA MET A 44 -9.46 -1.52 -7.43
C MET A 44 -8.64 -2.66 -8.01
N ILE A 45 -7.30 -2.57 -7.98
CA ILE A 45 -6.43 -3.66 -8.43
C ILE A 45 -6.63 -4.90 -7.55
N ALA A 46 -6.74 -4.70 -6.23
CA ALA A 46 -6.89 -5.77 -5.24
C ALA A 46 -8.23 -6.51 -5.36
N SER A 47 -9.25 -5.92 -5.99
CA SER A 47 -10.53 -6.58 -6.23
C SER A 47 -10.51 -7.50 -7.44
N THR A 48 -9.49 -7.41 -8.31
CA THR A 48 -9.41 -8.20 -9.54
C THR A 48 -8.51 -9.41 -9.44
N MET A 49 -7.90 -9.67 -8.27
CA MET A 49 -7.00 -10.79 -8.06
C MET A 49 -6.98 -11.28 -6.61
N ASP A 50 -6.63 -12.55 -6.41
CA ASP A 50 -6.32 -13.06 -5.08
C ASP A 50 -4.98 -12.48 -4.62
N CYS A 51 -5.04 -11.69 -3.55
CA CYS A 51 -3.91 -10.93 -3.03
C CYS A 51 -4.19 -10.43 -1.62
N VAL A 52 -3.10 -10.11 -0.92
CA VAL A 52 -3.11 -9.36 0.33
C VAL A 52 -2.74 -7.91 0.05
N VAL A 53 -3.37 -6.98 0.77
CA VAL A 53 -3.02 -5.56 0.76
C VAL A 53 -2.17 -5.21 1.99
N VAL A 54 -1.05 -4.53 1.76
CA VAL A 54 -0.26 -3.84 2.78
C VAL A 54 -0.33 -2.34 2.48
N ASP A 55 -0.94 -1.58 3.38
CA ASP A 55 -1.05 -0.13 3.24
C ASP A 55 -0.14 0.55 4.25
N ALA A 56 1.12 0.77 3.85
CA ALA A 56 2.14 1.37 4.71
C ALA A 56 1.79 2.79 5.15
N GLU A 57 0.89 3.48 4.45
CA GLU A 57 0.41 4.80 4.84
C GLU A 57 -0.58 4.72 5.99
N ALA A 58 -1.59 3.86 5.84
CA ALA A 58 -2.59 3.57 6.86
C ALA A 58 -2.01 2.93 8.12
N GLU A 59 -1.08 1.97 7.92
CA GLU A 59 -0.41 1.21 8.97
C GLU A 59 0.77 1.99 9.59
N ASN A 60 1.09 3.20 9.11
CA ASN A 60 2.19 4.05 9.59
C ASN A 60 3.56 3.32 9.62
N LEU A 61 3.82 2.53 8.58
CA LEU A 61 5.03 1.71 8.45
C LEU A 61 6.18 2.53 7.88
N SER A 62 7.40 2.29 8.39
CA SER A 62 8.61 2.68 7.68
C SER A 62 8.84 1.77 6.47
N VAL A 63 9.83 2.12 5.63
CA VAL A 63 10.27 1.23 4.54
C VAL A 63 10.64 -0.17 5.07
N TRP A 64 11.37 -0.25 6.18
CA TRP A 64 11.78 -1.52 6.78
C TRP A 64 10.59 -2.31 7.34
N ASP A 65 9.71 -1.63 8.08
CA ASP A 65 8.50 -2.27 8.62
C ASP A 65 7.59 -2.76 7.48
N THR A 66 7.54 -2.04 6.36
CA THR A 66 6.81 -2.46 5.16
C THR A 66 7.38 -3.75 4.58
N VAL A 67 8.71 -3.85 4.44
CA VAL A 67 9.36 -5.07 3.94
C VAL A 67 9.09 -6.24 4.87
N GLU A 68 9.27 -6.08 6.18
CA GLU A 68 8.97 -7.12 7.16
C GLU A 68 7.50 -7.56 7.08
N ARG A 69 6.59 -6.58 7.00
CA ARG A 69 5.15 -6.80 6.88
C ARG A 69 4.78 -7.60 5.64
N VAL A 70 5.42 -7.34 4.50
CA VAL A 70 5.25 -8.08 3.25
C VAL A 70 5.76 -9.51 3.39
N LEU A 71 6.95 -9.71 3.95
CA LEU A 71 7.59 -11.02 4.06
C LEU A 71 6.85 -11.99 5.00
N ARG A 72 6.10 -11.48 5.98
CA ARG A 72 5.23 -12.30 6.85
C ARG A 72 4.17 -13.11 6.09
N TYR A 73 3.86 -12.74 4.85
CA TYR A 73 2.91 -13.45 4.00
C TYR A 73 3.54 -14.54 3.12
N ASP A 74 4.88 -14.69 3.12
CA ASP A 74 5.59 -15.61 2.21
C ASP A 74 5.13 -15.48 0.74
N PRO A 75 5.19 -14.27 0.14
CA PRO A 75 4.63 -14.04 -1.18
C PRO A 75 5.53 -14.58 -2.29
N ASP A 76 4.89 -15.10 -3.34
CA ASP A 76 5.57 -15.46 -4.59
C ASP A 76 5.78 -14.23 -5.49
N LYS A 77 5.07 -13.11 -5.22
CA LYS A 77 5.16 -11.86 -5.98
C LYS A 77 4.71 -10.64 -5.16
N VAL A 78 5.40 -9.52 -5.34
CA VAL A 78 5.03 -8.22 -4.75
C VAL A 78 4.74 -7.22 -5.85
N ILE A 79 3.66 -6.46 -5.71
CA ILE A 79 3.28 -5.39 -6.63
C ILE A 79 3.16 -4.09 -5.83
N ILE A 80 4.03 -3.12 -6.11
CA ILE A 80 4.04 -1.83 -5.45
C ILE A 80 3.22 -0.84 -6.28
N VAL A 81 2.13 -0.34 -5.71
CA VAL A 81 1.22 0.61 -6.36
C VAL A 81 1.69 2.02 -6.08
N VAL A 82 2.34 2.63 -7.06
CA VAL A 82 2.82 4.02 -7.03
C VAL A 82 1.71 4.97 -7.47
N MET A 83 0.62 4.95 -6.71
CA MET A 83 -0.54 5.80 -6.91
C MET A 83 -1.30 5.89 -5.58
N GLY A 84 -1.84 7.06 -5.27
CA GLY A 84 -2.63 7.30 -4.06
C GLY A 84 -4.05 7.75 -4.40
N ALA A 85 -4.77 8.25 -3.40
CA ALA A 85 -6.13 8.76 -3.57
C ALA A 85 -6.22 9.89 -4.61
N ASN A 86 -5.19 10.74 -4.70
CA ASN A 86 -5.08 11.76 -5.74
C ASN A 86 -3.96 11.39 -6.73
N PRO A 87 -4.29 10.86 -7.93
CA PRO A 87 -3.30 10.24 -8.82
C PRO A 87 -2.15 11.15 -9.25
N SER A 88 -2.47 12.38 -9.63
CA SER A 88 -1.48 13.36 -10.11
C SER A 88 -0.57 13.86 -8.99
N ALA A 89 -1.09 13.99 -7.78
CA ALA A 89 -0.35 14.49 -6.62
C ALA A 89 0.44 13.39 -5.89
N SER A 90 0.01 12.14 -5.99
CA SER A 90 0.52 11.06 -5.13
C SER A 90 1.58 10.18 -5.79
N SER A 91 1.60 10.07 -7.12
CA SER A 91 2.50 9.16 -7.83
C SER A 91 3.97 9.56 -7.70
N THR A 92 4.31 10.81 -8.03
CA THR A 92 5.68 11.35 -7.95
C THR A 92 6.31 11.24 -6.55
N PRO A 93 5.68 11.66 -5.43
CA PRO A 93 6.30 11.54 -4.11
C PRO A 93 6.39 10.10 -3.59
N LYS A 94 5.61 9.16 -4.14
CA LYS A 94 5.68 7.74 -3.76
C LYS A 94 6.84 7.01 -4.46
N MET A 95 7.30 7.45 -5.63
CA MET A 95 8.36 6.79 -6.40
C MET A 95 9.66 6.55 -5.60
N PRO A 96 10.27 7.55 -4.93
CA PRO A 96 11.51 7.31 -4.18
C PRO A 96 11.34 6.28 -3.06
N ILE A 97 10.14 6.15 -2.52
CA ILE A 97 9.84 5.19 -1.45
C ILE A 97 9.58 3.80 -2.03
N ALA A 98 8.79 3.72 -3.11
CA ALA A 98 8.56 2.48 -3.84
C ALA A 98 9.90 1.84 -4.25
N ARG A 99 10.84 2.65 -4.76
CA ARG A 99 12.19 2.21 -5.11
C ARG A 99 12.94 1.61 -3.92
N LYS A 100 12.94 2.28 -2.77
CA LYS A 100 13.61 1.76 -1.56
C LYS A 100 13.01 0.44 -1.08
N VAL A 101 11.69 0.30 -1.13
CA VAL A 101 11.01 -0.97 -0.78
C VAL A 101 11.41 -2.07 -1.76
N ALA A 102 11.42 -1.77 -3.07
CA ALA A 102 11.83 -2.71 -4.10
C ALA A 102 13.29 -3.17 -3.93
N GLU A 103 14.24 -2.23 -3.77
CA GLU A 103 15.68 -2.51 -3.57
C GLU A 103 15.94 -3.43 -2.37
N LEU A 104 15.18 -3.26 -1.28
CA LEU A 104 15.32 -4.14 -0.11
C LEU A 104 14.76 -5.54 -0.35
N LEU A 105 13.65 -5.64 -1.10
CA LEU A 105 13.04 -6.91 -1.47
C LEU A 105 13.85 -7.66 -2.53
N GLU A 106 14.67 -6.99 -3.37
CA GLU A 106 15.52 -7.66 -4.37
C GLU A 106 16.43 -8.73 -3.76
N SER A 107 16.94 -8.49 -2.54
CA SER A 107 17.78 -9.45 -1.81
C SER A 107 17.09 -10.80 -1.53
N THR A 108 15.75 -10.82 -1.55
CA THR A 108 14.93 -12.00 -1.26
C THR A 108 14.60 -12.84 -2.50
N LYS A 109 14.96 -12.36 -3.70
CA LYS A 109 14.64 -12.96 -5.01
C LYS A 109 13.13 -13.08 -5.31
N ILE A 110 12.27 -12.46 -4.50
CA ILE A 110 10.84 -12.36 -4.80
C ILE A 110 10.67 -11.36 -5.96
N PRO A 111 9.95 -11.73 -7.04
CA PRO A 111 9.62 -10.79 -8.11
C PRO A 111 8.87 -9.56 -7.56
N VAL A 112 9.44 -8.38 -7.77
CA VAL A 112 8.82 -7.09 -7.41
C VAL A 112 8.46 -6.35 -8.69
N LEU A 113 7.18 -5.99 -8.83
CA LEU A 113 6.69 -5.16 -9.93
C LEU A 113 6.23 -3.81 -9.41
N LEU A 114 6.41 -2.76 -10.21
CA LEU A 114 5.87 -1.43 -9.91
C LEU A 114 4.71 -1.13 -10.85
N THR A 115 3.72 -0.39 -10.36
CA THR A 115 2.61 0.06 -11.20
C THR A 115 2.04 1.39 -10.70
N GLY A 116 1.10 2.01 -11.41
CA GLY A 116 0.65 3.38 -11.11
C GLY A 116 1.03 4.39 -12.19
N LEU A 117 0.50 5.61 -12.07
CA LEU A 117 0.64 6.65 -13.10
C LEU A 117 2.11 6.92 -13.47
N HIS A 118 3.02 6.94 -12.50
CA HIS A 118 4.43 7.22 -12.78
C HIS A 118 5.12 6.04 -13.49
N PRO A 119 5.19 4.80 -12.95
CA PRO A 119 5.80 3.68 -13.66
C PRO A 119 5.29 3.49 -15.10
N GLN A 120 3.99 3.67 -15.33
CA GLN A 120 3.38 3.58 -16.66
C GLN A 120 3.80 4.70 -17.62
N ALA A 121 4.02 5.91 -17.11
CA ALA A 121 4.28 7.08 -17.94
C ALA A 121 5.72 7.20 -18.41
N VAL A 122 6.67 6.70 -17.60
CA VAL A 122 8.09 6.84 -17.90
C VAL A 122 8.71 5.57 -18.46
N ASP A 123 8.14 4.38 -18.23
CA ASP A 123 8.62 3.05 -18.70
C ASP A 123 10.12 2.74 -18.46
N GLU A 124 10.85 3.66 -17.82
CA GLU A 124 12.29 3.64 -17.54
C GLU A 124 12.59 3.04 -16.16
N PHE A 125 11.56 2.69 -15.38
CA PHE A 125 11.74 2.09 -14.06
C PHE A 125 11.54 0.58 -14.11
N TRP A 126 12.43 -0.12 -13.41
CA TRP A 126 12.45 -1.56 -13.17
C TRP A 126 11.06 -2.21 -13.09
N HIS A 127 10.85 -3.25 -13.91
CA HIS A 127 9.75 -4.22 -13.79
C HIS A 127 8.34 -3.60 -13.66
N THR A 128 7.94 -2.73 -14.59
CA THR A 128 6.58 -2.19 -14.63
C THR A 128 5.56 -3.29 -14.94
N TRP A 129 4.52 -3.40 -14.10
CA TRP A 129 3.34 -4.18 -14.41
C TRP A 129 2.32 -3.30 -15.14
N HIS A 130 2.14 -3.55 -16.43
CA HIS A 130 1.10 -2.94 -17.25
C HIS A 130 -0.24 -3.66 -17.03
N TRP A 131 -1.28 -2.87 -16.76
CA TRP A 131 -2.65 -3.35 -16.82
C TRP A 131 -3.23 -2.95 -18.18
N ASP A 132 -3.92 -3.87 -18.84
CA ASP A 132 -4.55 -3.62 -20.15
C ASP A 132 -5.86 -2.80 -20.05
N GLY A 133 -6.06 -2.14 -18.90
CA GLY A 133 -7.34 -1.55 -18.51
C GLY A 133 -8.36 -2.61 -18.12
N TYR A 134 -9.55 -2.16 -17.73
CA TYR A 134 -10.67 -3.02 -17.40
C TYR A 134 -11.84 -2.68 -18.30
N GLU A 135 -12.52 -3.69 -18.85
CA GLU A 135 -13.71 -3.50 -19.69
C GLU A 135 -14.85 -2.81 -18.92
N GLN A 136 -14.93 -3.08 -17.62
CA GLN A 136 -15.80 -2.40 -16.66
C GLN A 136 -14.96 -1.87 -15.50
N THR A 137 -15.35 -0.73 -14.92
CA THR A 137 -14.68 -0.19 -13.72
C THR A 137 -14.76 -1.22 -12.59
N PRO A 138 -13.64 -1.79 -12.12
CA PRO A 138 -13.67 -2.75 -11.04
C PRO A 138 -14.15 -2.07 -9.74
N PRO A 139 -14.81 -2.82 -8.84
CA PRO A 139 -15.14 -2.31 -7.52
C PRO A 139 -13.85 -2.04 -6.72
N VAL A 140 -13.99 -1.49 -5.51
CA VAL A 140 -12.87 -1.37 -4.57
C VAL A 140 -12.98 -2.51 -3.56
N ALA A 141 -11.88 -3.21 -3.30
CA ALA A 141 -11.78 -4.23 -2.24
C ALA A 141 -11.76 -3.60 -0.83
N TRP A 142 -12.86 -2.94 -0.44
CA TRP A 142 -13.00 -2.22 0.83
C TRP A 142 -12.74 -3.10 2.06
N ASP A 143 -13.02 -4.40 1.95
CA ASP A 143 -12.81 -5.39 3.00
C ASP A 143 -11.33 -5.69 3.29
N LYS A 144 -10.43 -5.38 2.35
CA LYS A 144 -8.97 -5.52 2.49
C LYS A 144 -8.29 -4.24 2.97
N LEU A 145 -8.99 -3.11 2.99
CA LEU A 145 -8.44 -1.84 3.45
C LEU A 145 -8.70 -1.64 4.95
N PRO A 146 -7.73 -1.14 5.75
CA PRO A 146 -7.91 -0.86 7.17
C PRO A 146 -8.81 0.37 7.40
N MET A 147 -10.11 0.23 7.15
CA MET A 147 -11.03 1.37 7.09
C MET A 147 -11.07 2.23 8.36
N GLY A 148 -10.78 1.64 9.53
CA GLY A 148 -10.71 2.36 10.81
C GLY A 148 -9.54 3.33 10.96
N THR A 149 -8.49 3.21 10.13
CA THR A 149 -7.30 4.08 10.23
C THR A 149 -7.37 5.32 9.35
N TYR A 150 -8.28 5.34 8.36
CA TYR A 150 -8.38 6.44 7.40
C TYR A 150 -9.10 7.66 7.97
N ARG A 151 -8.72 8.83 7.43
CA ARG A 151 -9.28 10.14 7.76
C ARG A 151 -9.26 11.02 6.53
N ALA A 152 -10.41 11.58 6.17
CA ALA A 152 -10.51 12.56 5.09
C ALA A 152 -9.78 13.87 5.44
N HIS A 153 -9.32 14.59 4.41
CA HIS A 153 -8.66 15.89 4.54
C HIS A 153 -9.58 17.05 4.91
N ASN A 154 -10.89 16.81 4.97
CA ASN A 154 -11.90 17.84 5.23
C ASN A 154 -11.74 18.41 6.64
N TRP A 155 -11.90 19.73 6.79
CA TRP A 155 -11.71 20.43 8.07
C TRP A 155 -12.58 19.89 9.21
N HIS A 156 -13.80 19.41 8.91
CA HIS A 156 -14.70 18.76 9.87
C HIS A 156 -14.11 17.49 10.51
N CYS A 157 -13.11 16.87 9.86
CA CYS A 157 -12.43 15.68 10.34
C CYS A 157 -11.21 15.99 11.22
N LEU A 158 -10.81 17.26 11.34
CA LEU A 158 -9.70 17.72 12.17
C LEU A 158 -10.21 17.90 13.62
N GLY A 159 -9.69 17.13 14.58
CA GLY A 159 -10.04 17.27 16.01
C GLY A 159 -10.60 16.03 16.71
N LYS A 160 -10.91 14.96 15.98
CA LYS A 160 -11.20 13.64 16.59
C LYS A 160 -9.90 12.82 16.70
N PRO A 161 -9.65 12.03 17.76
CA PRO A 161 -8.53 11.08 17.80
C PRO A 161 -8.62 10.05 16.65
N ARG A 162 -7.50 9.41 16.30
CA ARG A 162 -7.52 8.15 15.51
C ARG A 162 -7.66 6.98 16.46
#